data_AF-A0AAP5QRG5-F1
#
_entry.id   AF-A0AAP5QRG5-F1
#
_cell.length_a   1.000
_cell.length_b   1.000
_cell.length_c   1.000
_cell.angle_alpha   90.00
_cell.angle_beta   90.00
_cell.angle_gamma   90.00
#
_symmetry.space_group_name_H-M   'P 1'
#
loop_
_entity.id
_entity.type
_entity.pdbx_description
1 polymer ?
#
loop_
_entity_poly.entity_id
_entity_poly.type
_entity_poly.pdbx_seq_one_letter_code
_entity_poly.pdbx_strand_id
1 'polypeptide(L)'
;MNTAYRVWDGEQMCYYGDEGICLSIGELGSIEGKVFGWSVWLEGYGVIAHSGDGKSVLMNGTDQFQTHSRLRRIYARDIVQQEETAPGGLYGPEPFIGEVKMIDGSWCIVNEKKEECRPLFSETATNKVIGDVYQNPELLEGAK
;
A
#
# COMPACT_ATOMS: atom_id res chain seq x y z
N MET A 1 16.68 -6.39 0.99
CA MET A 1 16.04 -6.63 -0.33
C MET A 1 14.63 -6.07 -0.27
N ASN A 2 14.21 -5.24 -1.23
CA ASN A 2 12.91 -4.57 -1.20
C ASN A 2 11.84 -5.44 -1.89
N THR A 3 11.54 -6.61 -1.29
CA THR A 3 10.68 -7.65 -1.85
C THR A 3 9.30 -7.72 -1.22
N ALA A 4 8.99 -6.82 -0.28
CA ALA A 4 7.68 -6.83 0.36
C ALA A 4 6.62 -6.37 -0.65
N TYR A 5 5.55 -7.14 -0.76
CA TYR A 5 4.36 -6.81 -1.52
C TYR A 5 3.13 -7.31 -0.77
N ARG A 6 1.97 -6.82 -1.19
CA ARG A 6 0.68 -7.40 -0.86
C ARG A 6 -0.21 -7.38 -2.09
N VAL A 7 -1.20 -8.24 -2.13
CA VAL A 7 -2.16 -8.32 -3.23
C VAL A 7 -3.57 -8.28 -2.69
N TRP A 8 -4.38 -7.40 -3.27
CA TRP A 8 -5.83 -7.48 -3.16
C TRP A 8 -6.35 -8.41 -4.25
N ASP A 9 -7.04 -9.48 -3.91
CA ASP A 9 -7.56 -10.47 -4.87
C ASP A 9 -8.99 -10.16 -5.38
N GLY A 10 -9.62 -9.12 -4.82
CA GLY A 10 -11.02 -8.76 -5.04
C GLY A 10 -11.91 -8.97 -3.82
N GLU A 11 -11.48 -9.81 -2.87
CA GLU A 11 -12.24 -10.18 -1.67
C GLU A 11 -11.42 -9.99 -0.39
N GLN A 12 -10.12 -10.31 -0.43
CA GLN A 12 -9.22 -10.26 0.71
C GLN A 12 -7.81 -9.79 0.33
N MET A 13 -7.04 -9.44 1.35
CA MET A 13 -5.64 -9.00 1.23
C MET A 13 -4.69 -10.16 1.56
N CYS A 14 -3.80 -10.50 0.62
CA CYS A 14 -2.73 -11.48 0.80
C CYS A 14 -1.39 -10.75 0.99
N TYR A 15 -0.57 -11.18 1.94
CA TYR A 15 0.70 -10.54 2.25
C TYR A 15 1.89 -11.38 1.83
N TYR A 16 2.96 -10.71 1.40
CA TYR A 16 4.27 -11.34 1.28
C TYR A 16 4.71 -11.92 2.63
N GLY A 17 5.06 -13.21 2.62
CA GLY A 17 5.47 -13.95 3.81
C GLY A 17 4.37 -14.81 4.43
N ASP A 18 3.13 -14.70 3.96
CA ASP A 18 2.08 -15.68 4.27
C ASP A 18 2.48 -17.05 3.68
N GLU A 19 2.16 -18.13 4.40
CA GLU A 19 2.60 -19.48 4.05
C GLU A 19 2.07 -19.91 2.67
N GLY A 20 2.99 -20.36 1.80
CA GLY A 20 2.66 -20.83 0.45
C GLY A 20 2.34 -19.75 -0.58
N ILE A 21 2.41 -18.45 -0.24
CA ILE A 21 2.18 -17.34 -1.19
C ILE A 21 3.45 -17.04 -1.99
N CYS A 22 3.36 -17.17 -3.30
CA CYS A 22 4.44 -16.87 -4.23
C CYS A 22 3.97 -15.90 -5.32
N LEU A 23 4.80 -14.89 -5.61
CA LEU A 23 4.62 -13.95 -6.71
C LEU A 23 5.54 -14.34 -7.86
N SER A 24 5.02 -14.30 -9.07
CA SER A 24 5.82 -14.38 -10.29
C SER A 24 5.51 -13.21 -11.20
N ILE A 25 6.55 -12.73 -11.87
CA ILE A 25 6.49 -11.63 -12.83
C ILE A 25 7.15 -12.14 -14.11
N GLY A 26 6.42 -12.12 -15.22
CA GLY A 26 6.89 -12.69 -16.48
C GLY A 26 5.79 -12.87 -17.52
N GLU A 27 6.05 -13.73 -18.51
CA GLU A 27 5.05 -14.13 -19.49
C GLU A 27 3.98 -15.01 -18.84
N LEU A 28 2.71 -14.58 -18.92
CA LEU A 28 1.55 -15.34 -18.48
C LEU A 28 1.12 -16.28 -19.61
N GLY A 29 1.58 -17.54 -19.54
CA GLY A 29 1.52 -18.52 -20.64
C GLY A 29 0.17 -19.17 -20.94
N SER A 30 -0.95 -18.64 -20.46
CA SER A 30 -2.28 -19.28 -20.57
C SER A 30 -3.38 -18.40 -21.18
N ILE A 31 -3.04 -17.21 -21.68
CA ILE A 31 -3.98 -16.31 -22.37
C ILE A 31 -3.63 -16.33 -23.87
N GLU A 32 -4.61 -16.35 -24.77
CA GLU A 32 -4.36 -16.18 -26.20
C GLU A 32 -3.61 -14.85 -26.43
N GLY A 33 -2.30 -14.95 -26.71
CA GLY A 33 -1.37 -13.82 -26.77
C GLY A 33 -0.44 -13.79 -25.55
N LYS A 34 0.86 -13.63 -25.79
CA LYS A 34 1.86 -13.47 -24.73
C LYS A 34 1.63 -12.16 -23.99
N VAL A 35 0.99 -12.23 -22.82
CA VAL A 35 0.82 -11.08 -21.93
C VAL A 35 1.92 -11.12 -20.88
N PHE A 36 2.74 -10.06 -20.82
CA PHE A 36 3.67 -9.86 -19.72
C PHE A 36 2.90 -9.29 -18.52
N GLY A 37 3.08 -9.88 -17.35
CA GLY A 37 2.30 -9.50 -16.18
C GLY A 37 2.82 -10.10 -14.89
N TRP A 38 1.97 -10.08 -13.87
CA TRP A 38 2.23 -10.70 -12.59
C TRP A 38 1.12 -11.68 -12.24
N SER A 39 1.47 -12.66 -11.42
CA SER A 39 0.54 -13.65 -10.89
C SER A 39 0.96 -14.06 -9.49
N VAL A 40 -0.01 -14.18 -8.60
CA VAL A 40 0.17 -14.75 -7.26
C VAL A 40 -0.47 -16.12 -7.25
N TRP A 41 0.26 -17.07 -6.69
CA TRP A 41 -0.21 -18.43 -6.49
C TRP A 41 -0.01 -18.88 -5.05
N LEU A 42 -0.95 -19.69 -4.60
CA LEU A 42 -0.90 -20.38 -3.33
C LEU A 42 -0.51 -21.84 -3.58
N GLU A 43 0.55 -22.30 -2.92
CA GLU A 43 1.04 -23.67 -3.03
C GLU A 43 -0.10 -24.68 -2.77
N GLY A 44 -0.30 -25.60 -3.72
CA GLY A 44 -1.36 -26.61 -3.65
C GLY A 44 -2.74 -26.15 -4.17
N TYR A 45 -2.97 -24.85 -4.36
CA TYR A 45 -4.25 -24.29 -4.84
C TYR A 45 -4.16 -23.67 -6.24
N GLY A 46 -2.97 -23.20 -6.66
CA GLY A 46 -2.75 -22.60 -7.97
C GLY A 46 -2.85 -21.07 -7.95
N VAL A 47 -3.16 -20.46 -9.09
CA VAL A 47 -3.22 -19.00 -9.27
C VAL A 47 -4.44 -18.43 -8.55
N ILE A 48 -4.22 -17.47 -7.66
CA ILE A 48 -5.30 -16.80 -6.90
C ILE A 48 -5.57 -15.37 -7.37
N ALA A 49 -4.58 -14.71 -7.98
CA ALA A 49 -4.69 -13.35 -8.50
C ALA A 49 -3.69 -13.15 -9.65
N HIS A 50 -4.04 -12.37 -10.67
CA HIS A 50 -3.09 -12.00 -11.72
C HIS A 50 -3.42 -10.66 -12.37
N SER A 51 -2.44 -10.05 -13.03
CA SER A 51 -2.58 -8.71 -13.61
C SER A 51 -3.63 -8.56 -14.73
N GLY A 52 -4.24 -9.66 -15.16
CA GLY A 52 -5.20 -9.70 -16.27
C GLY A 52 -6.63 -10.04 -15.84
N ASP A 53 -6.90 -10.29 -14.56
CA ASP A 53 -8.25 -10.65 -14.08
C ASP A 53 -9.18 -9.44 -13.95
N GLY A 54 -8.65 -8.22 -14.07
CA GLY A 54 -9.39 -6.97 -14.01
C GLY A 54 -9.89 -6.59 -12.62
N LYS A 55 -9.56 -7.36 -11.57
CA LYS A 55 -10.03 -7.13 -10.20
C LYS A 55 -8.89 -7.05 -9.18
N SER A 56 -7.78 -7.75 -9.43
CA SER A 56 -6.71 -7.87 -8.47
C SER A 56 -5.66 -6.79 -8.64
N VAL A 57 -5.07 -6.37 -7.52
CA VAL A 57 -4.09 -5.28 -7.49
C VAL A 57 -2.87 -5.67 -6.67
N LEU A 58 -1.70 -5.61 -7.31
CA LEU A 58 -0.39 -5.77 -6.67
C LEU A 58 0.08 -4.42 -6.10
N MET A 59 0.49 -4.44 -4.84
CA MET A 59 0.94 -3.26 -4.11
C MET A 59 2.31 -3.51 -3.49
N ASN A 60 3.25 -2.60 -3.73
CA ASN A 60 4.58 -2.69 -3.16
C ASN A 60 4.57 -2.26 -1.69
N GLY A 61 5.37 -2.93 -0.87
CA GLY A 61 5.74 -2.47 0.45
C GLY A 61 6.71 -1.30 0.35
N THR A 62 6.54 -0.32 1.22
CA THR A 62 7.50 0.77 1.40
C THR A 62 8.65 0.31 2.30
N ASP A 63 9.70 1.11 2.39
CA ASP A 63 10.77 0.96 3.40
C ASP A 63 10.39 1.56 4.76
N GLN A 64 9.22 2.19 4.86
CA GLN A 64 8.71 2.80 6.07
C GLN A 64 7.85 1.84 6.89
N PHE A 65 7.87 2.03 8.20
CA PHE A 65 7.08 1.28 9.16
C PHE A 65 6.27 2.27 9.99
N GLN A 66 5.12 1.84 10.50
CA GLN A 66 4.41 2.65 11.48
C GLN A 66 5.31 2.92 12.69
N THR A 67 5.31 4.16 13.16
CA THR A 67 6.24 4.64 14.18
C THR A 67 5.71 4.38 15.59
N HIS A 68 4.38 4.43 15.76
CA HIS A 68 3.72 4.12 17.03
C HIS A 68 3.14 2.69 17.01
N SER A 69 3.41 1.92 18.07
CA SER A 69 2.98 0.53 18.31
C SER A 69 3.83 -0.57 17.62
N ARG A 70 3.24 -1.74 17.36
CA ARG A 70 3.92 -2.91 16.79
C ARG A 70 4.51 -2.54 15.42
N LEU A 71 5.76 -2.91 15.15
CA LEU A 71 6.36 -2.72 13.83
C LEU A 71 5.47 -3.36 12.74
N ARG A 72 4.85 -2.50 11.92
CA ARG A 72 4.03 -2.86 10.76
C ARG A 72 4.55 -2.08 9.57
N ARG A 73 4.91 -2.80 8.50
CA ARG A 73 5.34 -2.19 7.24
C ARG A 73 4.16 -1.44 6.61
N ILE A 74 4.43 -0.27 6.07
CA ILE A 74 3.46 0.51 5.30
C ILE A 74 3.55 0.06 3.83
N TYR A 75 2.41 -0.16 3.19
CA TYR A 75 2.28 -0.57 1.80
C TYR A 75 1.67 0.54 0.95
N ALA A 76 1.88 0.49 -0.36
CA ALA A 76 1.10 1.29 -1.29
C ALA A 76 -0.40 1.08 -1.04
N ARG A 77 -1.18 2.16 -1.19
CA ARG A 77 -2.63 2.20 -0.93
C ARG A 77 -3.04 2.04 0.55
N ASP A 78 -2.10 2.00 1.49
CA ASP A 78 -2.45 2.17 2.91
C ASP A 78 -3.02 3.56 3.15
N ILE A 79 -3.98 3.65 4.07
CA ILE A 79 -4.47 4.90 4.61
C ILE A 79 -3.70 5.15 5.91
N VAL A 80 -2.95 6.25 5.92
CA VAL A 80 -2.05 6.62 7.01
C VAL A 80 -2.50 7.93 7.62
N GLN A 81 -2.50 7.96 8.95
CA GLN A 81 -2.60 9.18 9.74
C GLN A 81 -1.18 9.59 10.14
N GLN A 82 -0.76 10.77 9.69
CA GLN A 82 0.52 11.39 10.01
C GLN A 82 0.31 12.52 11.01
N GLU A 83 1.07 12.50 12.09
CA GLU A 83 1.02 13.50 13.17
C GLU A 83 2.40 14.09 13.41
N GLU A 84 2.49 15.42 13.37
CA GLU A 84 3.71 16.17 13.67
C GLU A 84 3.99 16.15 15.18
N THR A 85 5.23 15.85 15.55
CA THR A 85 5.65 15.76 16.97
C THR A 85 6.59 16.89 17.37
N ALA A 86 7.17 17.62 16.40
CA ALA A 86 8.02 18.76 16.68
C ALA A 86 7.21 20.06 16.73
N PRO A 87 7.41 20.91 17.76
CA PRO A 87 6.86 22.26 17.78
C PRO A 87 7.32 23.08 16.56
N GLY A 88 6.37 23.66 15.83
CA GLY A 88 6.66 24.46 14.64
C GLY A 88 7.01 23.65 13.39
N GLY A 89 6.65 22.36 13.34
CA GLY A 89 6.80 21.54 12.14
C GLY A 89 6.10 22.13 10.91
N LEU A 90 6.61 21.77 9.73
CA LEU A 90 6.25 22.39 8.44
C LEU A 90 4.75 22.36 8.14
N TYR A 91 4.07 21.30 8.60
CA TYR A 91 2.68 21.01 8.25
C TYR A 91 1.67 21.27 9.37
N GLY A 92 2.12 21.89 10.46
CA GLY A 92 1.26 22.23 11.61
C GLY A 92 0.91 21.02 12.50
N PRO A 93 0.20 21.27 13.62
CA PRO A 93 -0.10 20.26 14.63
C PRO A 93 -1.30 19.36 14.28
N GLU A 94 -2.05 19.69 13.23
CA GLU A 94 -3.25 18.93 12.87
C GLU A 94 -2.90 17.59 12.20
N PRO A 95 -3.50 16.47 12.63
CA PRO A 95 -3.30 15.18 12.00
C PRO A 95 -3.70 15.22 10.52
N PHE A 96 -2.88 14.61 9.68
CA PHE A 96 -3.13 14.49 8.25
C PHE A 96 -3.40 13.04 7.88
N ILE A 97 -4.58 12.79 7.32
CA ILE A 97 -4.99 11.47 6.84
C ILE A 97 -4.94 11.47 5.32
N GLY A 98 -4.28 10.47 4.75
CA GLY A 98 -4.28 10.28 3.31
C GLY A 98 -3.80 8.91 2.90
N GLU A 99 -3.80 8.69 1.60
CA GLU A 99 -3.44 7.44 0.95
C GLU A 99 -1.97 7.42 0.57
N VAL A 100 -1.28 6.30 0.80
CA VAL A 100 0.11 6.11 0.40
C VAL A 100 0.22 5.84 -1.10
N LYS A 101 0.85 6.75 -1.83
CA LYS A 101 1.11 6.65 -3.29
C LYS A 101 2.59 6.84 -3.58
N MET A 102 3.06 6.21 -4.66
CA MET A 102 4.37 6.52 -5.24
C MET A 102 4.19 7.70 -6.20
N ILE A 103 4.79 8.85 -5.88
CA ILE A 103 4.76 10.07 -6.69
C ILE A 103 6.20 10.47 -7.00
N ASP A 104 6.54 10.57 -8.28
CA ASP A 104 7.88 10.96 -8.76
C ASP A 104 9.05 10.19 -8.09
N GLY A 105 8.83 8.90 -7.83
CA GLY A 105 9.83 8.02 -7.22
C GLY A 105 9.96 8.13 -5.70
N SER A 106 9.07 8.87 -5.04
CA SER A 106 8.98 8.98 -3.58
C SER A 106 7.64 8.47 -3.05
N TRP A 107 7.66 7.86 -1.86
CA TRP A 107 6.44 7.51 -1.14
C TRP A 107 5.86 8.75 -0.47
N CYS A 108 4.61 9.05 -0.80
CA CYS A 108 3.88 10.19 -0.28
C CYS A 108 2.52 9.77 0.28
N ILE A 109 2.04 10.51 1.28
CA ILE A 109 0.68 10.46 1.79
C ILE A 109 -0.11 11.54 1.04
N VAL A 110 -1.13 11.13 0.30
CA VAL A 110 -1.90 12.00 -0.59
C VAL A 110 -3.33 12.09 -0.11
N ASN A 111 -3.81 13.31 0.08
CA ASN A 111 -5.22 13.60 0.31
C ASN A 111 -5.73 14.49 -0.83
N GLU A 112 -6.47 13.88 -1.76
CA GLU A 112 -6.97 14.58 -2.95
C GLU A 112 -8.02 15.64 -2.62
N LYS A 113 -8.76 15.50 -1.51
CA LYS A 113 -9.78 16.49 -1.09
C LYS A 113 -9.15 17.77 -0.53
N LYS A 114 -8.02 17.62 0.16
CA LYS A 114 -7.23 18.75 0.66
C LYS A 114 -6.28 19.32 -0.40
N GLU A 115 -6.17 18.67 -1.55
CA GLU A 115 -5.14 18.94 -2.56
C GLU A 115 -3.73 18.97 -1.96
N GLU A 116 -3.48 18.11 -0.97
CA GLU A 116 -2.27 18.11 -0.18
C GLU A 116 -1.54 16.76 -0.32
N CYS A 117 -0.21 16.85 -0.45
CA CYS A 117 0.69 15.73 -0.58
C CYS A 117 1.85 15.94 0.40
N ARG A 118 2.07 14.98 1.30
CA ARG A 118 3.17 15.01 2.27
C ARG A 118 4.09 13.82 2.04
N PRO A 119 5.41 13.96 2.21
CA PRO A 119 6.31 12.82 2.21
C PRO A 119 5.90 11.79 3.27
N LEU A 120 5.94 10.50 2.93
CA LEU A 120 5.68 9.43 3.89
C LEU A 120 6.76 9.41 4.98
N PHE A 121 8.02 9.59 4.59
CA PHE A 121 9.11 9.75 5.55
C PHE A 121 9.14 11.19 6.09
N SER A 122 9.20 11.32 7.41
CA SER A 122 9.47 12.56 8.12
C SER A 122 10.25 12.25 9.39
N GLU A 123 11.27 13.05 9.70
CA GLU A 123 12.01 12.95 10.96
C GLU A 123 11.21 13.45 12.17
N THR A 124 10.25 14.35 11.91
CA THR A 124 9.51 15.05 12.96
C THR A 124 8.08 14.55 13.11
N ALA A 125 7.56 13.77 12.14
CA ALA A 125 6.23 13.22 12.19
C ALA A 125 6.21 11.71 12.44
N THR A 126 5.10 11.23 12.99
CA THR A 126 4.83 9.80 13.16
C THR A 126 3.70 9.36 12.25
N ASN A 127 3.79 8.13 11.75
CA ASN A 127 2.82 7.52 10.86
C ASN A 127 2.12 6.36 11.56
N LYS A 128 0.79 6.35 11.47
CA LYS A 128 -0.06 5.25 11.93
C LYS A 128 -0.92 4.75 10.78
N VAL A 129 -0.84 3.46 10.48
CA VAL A 129 -1.71 2.83 9.48
C VAL A 129 -3.09 2.61 10.11
N ILE A 130 -4.12 3.20 9.52
CA ILE A 130 -5.50 3.11 10.01
C ILE A 130 -6.41 2.23 9.15
N GLY A 131 -5.98 1.90 7.92
CA GLY A 131 -6.69 1.02 6.99
C GLY A 131 -6.00 1.00 5.63
N ASP A 132 -6.72 0.57 4.60
CA ASP A 132 -6.32 0.68 3.19
C ASP A 132 -7.54 1.00 2.31
N VAL A 133 -7.31 1.43 1.08
CA VAL A 133 -8.39 1.89 0.19
C VAL A 133 -9.37 0.80 -0.26
N TYR A 134 -9.02 -0.48 -0.12
CA TYR A 134 -9.87 -1.59 -0.54
C TYR A 134 -10.78 -2.04 0.60
N GLN A 135 -10.21 -2.19 1.79
CA GLN A 135 -10.94 -2.66 2.97
C GLN A 135 -11.64 -1.53 3.74
N ASN A 136 -11.14 -0.29 3.64
CA ASN A 136 -11.62 0.87 4.41
C ASN A 136 -11.73 2.16 3.57
N PRO A 137 -12.43 2.15 2.41
CA PRO A 137 -12.56 3.35 1.58
C PRO A 137 -13.21 4.54 2.32
N GLU A 138 -14.07 4.27 3.31
CA GLU A 138 -14.77 5.27 4.12
C GLU A 138 -13.83 6.21 4.91
N LEU A 139 -12.60 5.78 5.20
CA LEU A 139 -11.64 6.59 5.97
C LEU A 139 -11.15 7.80 5.17
N LEU A 140 -11.08 7.71 3.84
CA LEU A 140 -10.79 8.85 2.96
C LEU A 140 -12.02 9.76 2.80
N GLU A 141 -13.22 9.22 3.02
CA GLU A 141 -14.44 10.02 2.98
C GLU A 141 -14.53 10.99 4.17
N GLY A 142 -14.21 10.50 5.36
CA GLY A 142 -14.22 11.26 6.62
C GLY A 142 -12.99 12.15 6.84
N ALA A 143 -11.91 11.97 6.08
CA ALA A 143 -10.71 12.80 6.16
C ALA A 143 -11.00 14.21 5.62
N LYS A 144 -11.36 15.13 6.52
CA LYS A 144 -11.58 16.56 6.27
C LYS A 144 -10.39 17.40 6.67
#